data_AF-A0A6A6W3T1-F1
#
_entry.id   AF-A0A6A6W3T1-F1
#
_cell.length_a   1.000
_cell.length_b   1.000
_cell.length_c   1.000
_cell.angle_alpha   90.00
_cell.angle_beta   90.00
_cell.angle_gamma   90.00
#
_symmetry.space_group_name_H-M   'P 1'
#
loop_
_entity.id
_entity.type
_entity.pdbx_description
1 polymer ?
#
loop_
_entity_poly.entity_id
_entity_poly.type
_entity_poly.pdbx_seq_one_letter_code
_entity_poly.pdbx_strand_id
1 'polypeptide(L)'
;MSLRSPGREPGLELRYSHKLKGGRGIVFGTDPRTCDIVLPALQNREGRPLVSKQHFYITFDAQRRLVLRDCSTHGTTVTYDGRGSASRSNSEWVIGGDIVADSSNQIVIEIHPTLKFQIVVSRIR
;
A
#
# COMPACT_ATOMS: atom_id res chain seq x y z
N MET A 1 28.35 -30.62 -5.39
CA MET A 1 27.04 -30.29 -5.99
C MET A 1 26.28 -29.45 -4.97
N SER A 2 26.33 -28.13 -5.10
CA SER A 2 25.74 -27.20 -4.12
C SER A 2 24.33 -26.83 -4.56
N LEU A 3 23.32 -27.16 -3.76
CA LEU A 3 21.94 -26.75 -3.96
C LEU A 3 21.89 -25.23 -3.80
N ARG A 4 21.78 -24.51 -4.93
CA ARG A 4 21.43 -23.10 -4.91
C ARG A 4 20.04 -22.99 -4.29
N SER A 5 19.92 -22.30 -3.16
CA SER A 5 18.65 -21.77 -2.68
C SER A 5 17.97 -21.06 -3.85
N PRO A 6 16.67 -21.27 -4.13
CA PRO A 6 16.01 -20.55 -5.21
C PRO A 6 16.20 -19.06 -4.93
N GLY A 7 16.90 -18.40 -5.86
CA GLY A 7 17.30 -17.01 -5.71
C GLY A 7 16.08 -16.19 -5.38
N ARG A 8 16.14 -15.46 -4.28
CA ARG A 8 15.10 -14.52 -3.91
C ARG A 8 15.00 -13.49 -5.04
N GLU A 9 13.88 -13.48 -5.76
CA GLU A 9 13.60 -12.44 -6.76
C GLU A 9 13.82 -11.06 -6.11
N PRO A 10 14.50 -10.13 -6.80
CA PRO A 10 14.72 -8.79 -6.26
C PRO A 10 13.37 -8.13 -5.99
N GLY A 11 13.15 -7.69 -4.76
CA GLY A 11 11.88 -7.10 -4.35
C GLY A 11 11.99 -6.37 -3.01
N LEU A 12 11.02 -5.51 -2.75
CA LEU A 12 10.83 -4.88 -1.46
C LEU A 12 10.19 -5.88 -0.50
N GLU A 13 10.78 -6.04 0.69
CA GLU A 13 10.24 -6.92 1.73
C GLU A 13 9.84 -6.11 2.96
N LEU A 14 8.62 -6.34 3.44
CA LEU A 14 8.15 -5.91 4.75
C LEU A 14 8.10 -7.11 5.71
N ARG A 15 8.80 -7.03 6.85
CA ARG A 15 8.80 -8.05 7.92
C ARG A 15 8.49 -7.42 9.27
N TYR A 16 7.88 -8.19 10.17
CA TYR A 16 7.68 -7.76 11.57
C TYR A 16 8.97 -7.34 12.27
N SER A 17 10.09 -8.01 11.97
CA SER A 17 11.38 -7.76 12.60
C SER A 17 12.23 -6.70 11.89
N HIS A 18 11.75 -6.12 10.78
CA HIS A 18 12.56 -5.24 9.94
C HIS A 18 11.95 -3.85 9.82
N LYS A 19 12.72 -2.82 10.20
CA LYS A 19 12.36 -1.42 10.01
C LYS A 19 12.89 -0.95 8.65
N LEU A 20 11.99 -0.61 7.73
CA LEU A 20 12.35 -0.03 6.42
C LEU A 20 12.94 1.38 6.57
N LYS A 21 13.52 1.93 5.49
CA LYS A 21 14.34 3.17 5.47
C LYS A 21 13.72 4.36 6.22
N GLY A 22 12.39 4.46 6.26
CA GLY A 22 11.66 5.54 6.95
C GLY A 22 11.02 5.16 8.29
N GLY A 23 11.24 3.96 8.81
CA GLY A 23 10.68 3.46 10.08
C GLY A 23 9.15 3.27 10.11
N ARG A 24 8.43 3.63 9.04
CA ARG A 24 6.96 3.64 8.96
C ARG A 24 6.37 2.41 8.25
N GLY A 25 7.03 1.91 7.21
CA GLY A 25 6.51 0.88 6.31
C GLY A 25 7.10 1.05 4.90
N ILE A 26 6.48 0.41 3.89
CA ILE A 26 6.76 0.67 2.47
C ILE A 26 5.99 1.93 2.07
N VAL A 27 6.71 2.99 1.69
CA VAL A 27 6.11 4.31 1.42
C VAL A 27 5.88 4.51 -0.07
N PHE A 28 4.67 4.95 -0.42
CA PHE A 28 4.23 5.27 -1.78
C PHE A 28 4.00 6.77 -1.90
N GLY A 29 4.46 7.38 -3.00
CA GLY A 29 4.27 8.82 -3.22
C GLY A 29 5.14 9.36 -4.36
N THR A 30 5.10 10.67 -4.59
CA THR A 30 5.80 11.29 -5.73
C THR A 30 7.24 11.73 -5.44
N ASP A 31 7.70 11.74 -4.18
CA ASP A 31 9.07 12.19 -3.84
C ASP A 31 10.05 10.99 -3.78
N PRO A 32 10.98 10.85 -4.75
CA PRO A 32 11.91 9.72 -4.82
C PRO A 32 12.92 9.67 -3.68
N ARG A 33 13.05 10.76 -2.90
CA ARG A 33 13.96 10.81 -1.76
C ARG A 33 13.35 10.20 -0.51
N THR A 34 12.02 10.10 -0.45
CA THR A 34 11.29 9.66 0.74
C THR A 34 10.40 8.44 0.53
N CYS A 35 10.17 8.05 -0.73
CA CYS A 35 9.29 6.93 -1.09
C CYS A 35 10.11 5.71 -1.54
N ASP A 36 9.66 4.52 -1.13
CA ASP A 36 10.19 3.25 -1.62
C ASP A 36 9.60 2.91 -3.01
N ILE A 37 8.35 3.33 -3.26
CA ILE A 37 7.66 3.20 -4.55
C ILE A 37 7.25 4.59 -5.03
N VAL A 38 7.86 5.03 -6.13
CA VAL A 38 7.60 6.35 -6.73
C VAL A 38 6.41 6.28 -7.66
N LEU A 39 5.43 7.15 -7.41
CA LEU A 39 4.19 7.27 -8.16
C LEU A 39 4.26 8.39 -9.20
N PRO A 40 3.47 8.32 -10.28
CA PRO A 40 3.31 9.43 -11.21
C PRO A 40 2.82 10.70 -10.51
N ALA A 41 3.40 11.84 -10.87
CA ALA A 41 3.00 13.16 -10.37
C ALA A 41 1.73 13.66 -11.09
N LEU A 42 0.59 13.03 -10.83
CA LEU A 42 -0.69 13.44 -11.41
C LEU A 42 -1.13 14.81 -10.89
N GLN A 43 -1.67 15.63 -11.78
CA GLN A 43 -2.21 16.95 -11.48
C GLN A 43 -3.61 17.09 -12.07
N ASN A 44 -4.43 17.94 -11.44
CA ASN A 44 -5.70 18.34 -12.02
C ASN A 44 -5.50 19.43 -13.10
N ARG A 45 -6.59 19.93 -13.70
CA ARG A 45 -6.53 20.95 -14.76
C ARG A 45 -5.93 22.28 -14.29
N GLU A 46 -6.02 22.57 -13.00
CA GLU A 46 -5.46 23.77 -12.37
C GLU A 46 -3.99 23.58 -11.91
N GLY A 47 -3.35 22.47 -12.29
CA GLY A 47 -1.96 22.15 -11.92
C GLY A 47 -1.78 21.73 -10.46
N ARG A 48 -2.85 21.48 -9.71
CA ARG A 48 -2.78 21.03 -8.31
C ARG A 48 -2.44 19.55 -8.25
N PRO A 49 -1.50 19.14 -7.39
CA PRO A 49 -1.08 17.74 -7.29
C PRO A 49 -2.21 16.88 -6.72
N LEU A 50 -2.56 15.82 -7.44
CA LEU A 50 -3.54 14.82 -6.99
C LEU A 50 -2.88 13.76 -6.10
N VAL A 51 -1.58 13.50 -6.32
CA VAL A 51 -0.80 12.54 -5.54
C VAL A 51 0.21 13.28 -4.65
N SER A 52 0.05 13.13 -3.33
CA SER A 52 0.98 13.70 -2.34
C SER A 52 2.40 13.14 -2.46
N LYS A 53 3.39 13.95 -2.02
CA LYS A 53 4.82 13.57 -1.97
C LYS A 53 5.06 12.26 -1.24
N GLN A 54 4.35 12.07 -0.14
CA GLN A 54 4.14 10.79 0.53
C GLN A 54 2.64 10.62 0.64
N HIS A 55 2.08 9.59 0.03
CA HIS A 55 0.64 9.43 -0.17
C HIS A 55 0.05 8.46 0.83
N PHE A 56 0.61 7.25 0.89
CA PHE A 56 0.28 6.27 1.90
C PHE A 56 1.50 5.40 2.18
N TYR A 57 1.41 4.57 3.20
CA TYR A 57 2.39 3.52 3.44
C TYR A 57 1.71 2.23 3.89
N ILE A 58 2.33 1.11 3.55
CA ILE A 58 1.91 -0.23 3.99
C ILE A 58 2.80 -0.66 5.15
N THR A 59 2.17 -1.08 6.24
CA THR A 59 2.86 -1.48 7.49
C THR A 59 2.06 -2.53 8.25
N PHE A 60 2.50 -2.88 9.45
CA PHE A 60 1.73 -3.70 10.39
C PHE A 60 1.15 -2.83 11.51
N ASP A 61 -0.10 -3.09 11.88
CA ASP A 61 -0.71 -2.47 13.07
C ASP A 61 -0.27 -3.17 14.38
N ALA A 62 -0.80 -2.70 15.51
CA ALA A 62 -0.50 -3.27 16.82
C ALA A 62 -1.01 -4.72 16.99
N GLN A 63 -2.01 -5.13 16.19
CA GLN A 63 -2.51 -6.51 16.13
C GLN A 63 -1.73 -7.37 15.13
N ARG A 64 -0.64 -6.85 14.54
CA ARG A 64 0.18 -7.51 13.52
C ARG A 64 -0.59 -7.80 12.23
N ARG A 65 -1.64 -7.03 11.93
CA ARG A 65 -2.36 -7.12 10.66
C ARG A 65 -1.69 -6.22 9.64
N LEU A 66 -1.72 -6.61 8.36
CA LEU A 66 -1.19 -5.78 7.29
C LEU A 66 -2.16 -4.63 7.05
N VAL A 67 -1.68 -3.39 7.15
CA VAL A 67 -2.51 -2.19 7.01
C VAL A 67 -1.93 -1.20 6.02
N LEU A 68 -2.82 -0.50 5.32
CA LEU A 68 -2.52 0.74 4.61
C LEU A 68 -2.88 1.93 5.50
N ARG A 69 -1.94 2.85 5.67
CA ARG A 69 -2.17 4.14 6.34
C ARG A 69 -2.05 5.26 5.34
N ASP A 70 -3.15 5.96 5.13
CA ASP A 70 -3.20 7.15 4.28
C ASP A 70 -2.61 8.36 5.03
N CYS A 71 -1.79 9.14 4.34
CA CYS A 71 -1.26 10.41 4.80
C CYS A 71 -1.37 11.50 3.71
N SER A 72 -2.26 11.26 2.74
CA SER A 72 -2.40 12.08 1.56
C SER A 72 -3.31 13.28 1.80
N THR A 73 -3.24 14.24 0.88
CA THR A 73 -4.09 15.43 0.89
C THR A 73 -5.50 15.14 0.38
N HIS A 74 -5.65 14.21 -0.58
CA HIS A 74 -6.91 13.93 -1.28
C HIS A 74 -7.53 12.57 -0.91
N GLY A 75 -6.91 11.85 0.01
CA GLY A 75 -7.34 10.55 0.51
C GLY A 75 -6.98 9.39 -0.42
N THR A 76 -7.06 8.19 0.16
CA THR A 76 -6.90 6.91 -0.53
C THR A 76 -8.18 6.09 -0.32
N THR A 77 -8.67 5.45 -1.37
CA THR A 77 -9.81 4.52 -1.29
C THR A 77 -9.31 3.08 -1.31
N VAL A 78 -9.80 2.25 -0.40
CA VAL A 78 -9.56 0.79 -0.42
C VAL A 78 -10.90 0.08 -0.60
N THR A 79 -10.97 -0.83 -1.56
CA THR A 79 -12.16 -1.65 -1.84
C THR A 79 -11.85 -3.13 -1.64
N TYR A 80 -12.86 -3.85 -1.15
CA TYR A 80 -12.89 -5.28 -0.87
C TYR A 80 -14.00 -5.89 -1.74
N ASP A 81 -13.63 -6.64 -2.77
CA ASP A 81 -14.57 -7.16 -3.79
C ASP A 81 -15.46 -6.06 -4.39
N GLY A 82 -14.86 -4.91 -4.70
CA GLY A 82 -15.57 -3.74 -5.22
C GLY A 82 -16.42 -2.98 -4.20
N ARG A 83 -16.51 -3.47 -2.95
CA ARG A 83 -17.17 -2.79 -1.84
C ARG A 83 -16.15 -1.98 -1.04
N GLY A 84 -16.33 -0.67 -0.99
CA GLY A 84 -15.46 0.21 -0.21
C GLY A 84 -16.24 1.41 0.33
N SER A 85 -15.68 2.04 1.35
CA SER A 85 -16.17 3.33 1.84
C SER A 85 -15.50 4.47 1.08
N ALA A 86 -16.12 5.65 1.10
CA ALA A 86 -15.62 6.84 0.41
C ALA A 86 -14.18 7.18 0.85
N SER A 87 -13.39 7.75 -0.07
CA SER A 87 -12.05 8.28 0.20
C SER A 87 -12.06 9.15 1.45
N ARG A 88 -11.23 8.79 2.43
CA ARG A 88 -11.06 9.57 3.66
C ARG A 88 -9.57 9.74 3.92
N SER A 89 -9.12 11.00 3.95
CA SER A 89 -7.75 11.29 4.30
C SER A 89 -7.44 10.86 5.74
N ASN A 90 -6.20 10.46 6.01
CA ASN A 90 -5.73 9.98 7.31
C ASN A 90 -6.44 8.72 7.83
N SER A 91 -6.94 7.88 6.93
CA SER A 91 -7.58 6.61 7.29
C SER A 91 -6.58 5.46 7.36
N GLU A 92 -6.90 4.46 8.19
CA GLU A 92 -6.22 3.17 8.24
C GLU A 92 -7.14 2.09 7.68
N TRP A 93 -6.59 1.19 6.86
CA TRP A 93 -7.33 0.11 6.21
C TRP A 93 -6.60 -1.21 6.41
N VAL A 94 -7.30 -2.25 6.86
CA VAL A 94 -6.71 -3.59 7.02
C VAL A 94 -6.75 -4.34 5.71
N ILE A 95 -5.59 -4.60 5.12
CA ILE A 95 -5.43 -5.25 3.82
C ILE A 95 -4.91 -6.69 3.92
N GLY A 96 -4.80 -7.25 5.14
CA GLY A 96 -4.54 -8.66 5.39
C GLY A 96 -4.45 -9.00 6.88
N GLY A 97 -4.80 -10.23 7.25
CA GLY A 97 -4.81 -10.68 8.65
C GLY A 97 -6.08 -10.32 9.42
N ASP A 98 -7.18 -10.09 8.71
CA ASP A 98 -8.52 -9.85 9.25
C ASP A 98 -9.54 -10.56 8.37
N ILE A 99 -10.66 -11.00 8.96
CA ILE A 99 -11.73 -11.71 8.25
C ILE A 99 -12.21 -10.98 6.99
N VAL A 100 -12.30 -9.65 6.99
CA VAL A 100 -12.74 -8.90 5.80
C VAL A 100 -11.71 -9.02 4.68
N ALA A 101 -10.45 -8.67 4.94
CA ALA A 101 -9.38 -8.76 3.94
C ALA A 101 -9.13 -10.21 3.49
N ASP A 102 -9.14 -11.15 4.42
CA ASP A 102 -8.82 -12.55 4.17
C ASP A 102 -9.98 -13.30 3.50
N SER A 103 -11.20 -12.76 3.54
CA SER A 103 -12.35 -13.28 2.77
C SER A 103 -12.49 -12.65 1.39
N SER A 104 -11.82 -11.52 1.11
CA SER A 104 -12.00 -10.73 -0.12
C SER A 104 -11.21 -11.26 -1.30
N ASN A 105 -11.85 -11.67 -2.40
CA ASN A 105 -11.12 -12.13 -3.59
C ASN A 105 -10.26 -11.03 -4.24
N GLN A 106 -10.66 -9.77 -4.13
CA GLN A 106 -9.93 -8.62 -4.64
C GLN A 106 -9.84 -7.51 -3.60
N ILE A 107 -8.63 -7.05 -3.35
CA ILE A 107 -8.36 -5.83 -2.58
C ILE A 107 -7.73 -4.83 -3.53
N VAL A 108 -8.38 -3.69 -3.77
CA VAL A 108 -7.90 -2.65 -4.67
C VAL A 108 -7.70 -1.36 -3.90
N ILE A 109 -6.49 -0.81 -3.99
CA ILE A 109 -6.12 0.52 -3.52
C ILE A 109 -6.26 1.48 -4.70
N GLU A 110 -7.12 2.47 -4.56
CA GLU A 110 -7.37 3.50 -5.56
C GLU A 110 -6.94 4.87 -5.03
N ILE A 111 -5.96 5.46 -5.72
CA ILE A 111 -5.47 6.82 -5.46
C ILE A 111 -6.18 7.82 -6.39
N HIS A 112 -6.37 7.40 -7.64
CA HIS A 112 -7.01 8.16 -8.71
C HIS A 112 -7.66 7.16 -9.69
N PRO A 113 -8.70 7.54 -10.46
CA PRO A 113 -9.32 6.64 -11.43
C PRO A 113 -8.35 5.96 -12.40
N THR A 114 -7.21 6.58 -12.68
CA THR A 114 -6.14 6.05 -13.56
C THR A 114 -4.93 5.48 -12.81
N LEU A 115 -4.91 5.51 -11.47
CA LEU A 115 -3.80 5.02 -10.65
C LEU A 115 -4.33 4.13 -9.52
N LYS A 116 -4.23 2.83 -9.73
CA LYS A 116 -4.73 1.78 -8.83
C LYS A 116 -3.70 0.67 -8.64
N PHE A 117 -3.77 0.01 -7.49
CA PHE A 117 -2.97 -1.15 -7.15
C PHE A 117 -3.88 -2.28 -6.69
N GLN A 118 -3.63 -3.50 -7.13
CA GLN A 118 -4.24 -4.69 -6.55
C GLN A 118 -3.29 -5.29 -5.52
N ILE A 119 -3.80 -5.57 -4.34
CA ILE A 119 -3.09 -6.34 -3.32
C ILE A 119 -3.47 -7.81 -3.47
N VAL A 120 -2.44 -8.65 -3.61
CA VAL A 120 -2.59 -10.10 -3.64
C VAL A 120 -1.99 -10.66 -2.37
N VAL A 121 -2.86 -11.16 -1.49
CA VAL A 121 -2.46 -11.81 -0.25
C VAL A 121 -2.44 -13.32 -0.47
N SER A 122 -1.29 -13.95 -0.24
CA SER A 122 -1.21 -15.41 -0.24
C SER A 122 -1.97 -15.96 0.96
N ARG A 123 -2.90 -16.87 0.71
CA ARG A 123 -3.67 -17.56 1.75
C ARG A 123 -3.12 -18.96 1.90
N ILE A 124 -2.82 -19.37 3.13
CA ILE A 124 -2.62 -20.78 3.44
C ILE A 124 -4.00 -21.41 3.33
N ARG A 125 -4.17 -22.31 2.34
CA ARG A 125 -5.35 -23.17 2.23
C ARG A 125 -5.22 -24.35 3.17
#